data_AF-A0A661M6K4-F1
#
_entry.id   AF-A0A661M6K4-F1
#
_cell.length_a   1.000
_cell.length_b   1.000
_cell.length_c   1.000
_cell.angle_alpha   90.00
_cell.angle_beta   90.00
_cell.angle_gamma   90.00
#
_symmetry.space_group_name_H-M   'P 1'
#
loop_
_entity.id
_entity.type
_entity.pdbx_description
1 polymer ?
#
loop_
_entity_poly.entity_id
_entity_poly.type
_entity_poly.pdbx_seq_one_letter_code
_entity_poly.pdbx_strand_id
1 'polypeptide(L)'
;DVTPDADNGAGVDLATCESQGAGHASLCHRWVDEDFDPSQRAYYYLRVLENPTCRWSVRQCLENGYDCQNPTTNLDRDCCDPVVGLNRTACTDVACENTDLLTEHEARCCLPPVELTIQERAWTSAIWYTP
;
A
#
# COMPACT_ATOMS: atom_id res chain seq x y z
N ASP A 1 1.51 -20.14 -6.51
CA ASP A 1 2.31 -18.92 -6.29
C ASP A 1 3.73 -19.36 -5.92
N VAL A 2 4.76 -18.69 -6.41
CA VAL A 2 6.17 -19.14 -6.30
C VAL A 2 6.92 -18.44 -5.17
N THR A 3 6.30 -17.43 -4.55
CA THR A 3 6.84 -16.74 -3.37
C THR A 3 6.08 -17.13 -2.10
N PRO A 4 6.76 -17.13 -0.93
CA PRO A 4 6.06 -17.21 0.35
C PRO A 4 5.09 -16.04 0.44
N ASP A 5 4.06 -16.22 1.26
CA ASP A 5 2.98 -15.28 1.55
C ASP A 5 3.31 -13.81 1.25
N ALA A 6 2.43 -13.12 0.53
CA ALA A 6 2.55 -11.67 0.35
C ALA A 6 2.65 -10.93 1.69
N ASP A 7 2.13 -11.56 2.75
CA ASP A 7 2.33 -11.21 4.16
C ASP A 7 3.58 -11.87 4.74
N ASN A 8 4.76 -11.46 4.27
CA ASN A 8 6.04 -11.86 4.86
C ASN A 8 6.36 -11.14 6.20
N GLY A 9 5.39 -10.42 6.76
CA GLY A 9 5.53 -9.61 7.98
C GLY A 9 6.34 -8.32 7.78
N ALA A 10 6.72 -7.97 6.55
CA ALA A 10 7.32 -6.68 6.26
C ALA A 10 6.29 -5.55 6.26
N GLY A 11 6.75 -4.34 6.54
CA GLY A 11 5.90 -3.17 6.63
C GLY A 11 6.70 -1.89 6.48
N VAL A 12 6.07 -0.78 6.86
CA VAL A 12 6.69 0.54 6.85
C VAL A 12 6.21 1.31 8.07
N ASP A 13 7.11 2.03 8.72
CA ASP A 13 6.76 2.97 9.79
C ASP A 13 6.09 4.20 9.17
N LEU A 14 4.83 4.48 9.47
CA LEU A 14 4.12 5.63 8.91
C LEU A 14 4.57 6.97 9.51
N ALA A 15 5.32 6.96 10.62
CA ALA A 15 5.87 8.17 11.22
C ALA A 15 7.22 8.60 10.59
N THR A 16 7.96 7.66 9.98
CA THR A 16 9.29 7.93 9.40
C THR A 16 9.43 7.51 7.94
N CYS A 17 8.51 6.70 7.43
CA CYS A 17 8.59 5.99 6.15
C CYS A 17 9.78 5.05 5.99
N GLU A 18 10.37 4.59 7.10
CA GLU A 18 11.40 3.57 7.09
C GLU A 18 10.79 2.16 6.93
N SER A 19 11.41 1.35 6.08
CA SER A 19 11.01 -0.04 5.88
C SER A 19 11.23 -0.87 7.14
N GLN A 20 10.29 -1.76 7.45
CA GLN A 20 10.35 -2.68 8.58
C GLN A 20 10.25 -4.13 8.11
N GLY A 21 10.83 -5.05 8.88
CA GLY A 21 10.82 -6.49 8.59
C GLY A 21 11.90 -6.92 7.58
N ALA A 22 11.86 -8.21 7.23
CA ALA A 22 12.83 -8.80 6.32
C ALA A 22 12.42 -8.57 4.85
N GLY A 23 13.42 -8.51 3.98
CA GLY A 23 13.22 -8.38 2.54
C GLY A 23 14.39 -9.00 1.79
N HIS A 24 14.30 -9.00 0.46
CA HIS A 24 15.32 -9.61 -0.40
C HIS A 24 15.86 -8.61 -1.41
N ALA A 25 17.16 -8.32 -1.35
CA ALA A 25 17.85 -7.58 -2.41
C ALA A 25 18.00 -8.41 -3.70
N SER A 26 17.89 -9.73 -3.59
CA SER A 26 17.97 -10.69 -4.69
C SER A 26 17.13 -11.92 -4.34
N LEU A 27 16.38 -12.42 -5.32
CA LEU A 27 15.62 -13.66 -5.24
C LEU A 27 16.08 -14.60 -6.35
N CYS A 28 16.29 -15.87 -6.00
CA CYS A 28 16.57 -16.94 -6.95
C CYS A 28 15.67 -18.12 -6.62
N HIS A 29 14.93 -18.59 -7.61
CA HIS A 29 14.02 -19.72 -7.45
C HIS A 29 13.95 -20.54 -8.73
N ARG A 30 13.72 -21.85 -8.59
CA ARG A 30 13.44 -22.75 -9.71
C ARG A 30 12.00 -23.24 -9.58
N TRP A 31 11.19 -22.96 -10.59
CA TRP A 31 9.82 -23.43 -10.70
C TRP A 31 9.70 -24.46 -11.83
N VAL A 32 8.78 -25.42 -11.68
CA VAL A 32 8.46 -26.46 -12.66
C VAL A 32 6.94 -26.53 -12.80
N ASP A 33 6.47 -26.63 -14.04
CA ASP A 33 5.07 -26.89 -14.38
C ASP A 33 4.85 -28.41 -14.45
N GLU A 34 4.33 -29.02 -13.38
CA GLU A 34 4.11 -30.47 -13.30
C GLU A 34 3.03 -30.97 -14.28
N ASP A 35 2.16 -30.07 -14.76
CA ASP A 35 1.06 -30.37 -15.67
C ASP A 35 1.39 -29.99 -17.13
N PHE A 36 2.66 -29.72 -17.43
CA PHE A 36 3.10 -29.30 -18.77
C PHE A 36 2.83 -30.38 -19.83
N ASP A 37 2.02 -30.01 -20.83
CA ASP A 37 1.77 -30.81 -22.03
C ASP A 37 2.46 -30.17 -23.25
N PRO A 38 3.50 -30.80 -23.84
CA PRO A 38 4.21 -30.25 -24.99
C PRO A 38 3.36 -30.17 -26.26
N SER A 39 2.17 -30.80 -26.30
CA SER A 39 1.23 -30.66 -27.42
C SER A 39 0.43 -29.35 -27.38
N GLN A 40 0.47 -28.63 -26.25
CA GLN A 40 -0.28 -27.39 -26.04
C GLN A 40 0.64 -26.18 -26.15
N ARG A 41 0.09 -25.06 -26.62
CA ARG A 41 0.77 -23.76 -26.49
C ARG A 41 0.69 -23.31 -25.04
N ALA A 42 1.80 -22.79 -24.51
CA ALA A 42 1.85 -22.25 -23.16
C ALA A 42 2.55 -20.89 -23.13
N TYR A 43 2.26 -20.09 -22.12
CA TYR A 43 2.99 -18.86 -21.84
C TYR A 43 3.20 -18.74 -20.34
N TYR A 44 4.38 -18.26 -19.97
CA TYR A 44 4.81 -18.11 -18.57
C TYR A 44 5.37 -16.73 -18.33
N TYR A 45 5.20 -16.24 -17.12
CA TYR A 45 5.77 -14.99 -16.66
C TYR A 45 5.91 -15.05 -15.14
N LEU A 46 6.93 -14.39 -14.62
CA LEU A 46 7.15 -14.27 -13.19
C LEU A 46 6.69 -12.90 -12.72
N ARG A 47 6.18 -12.88 -11.49
CA ARG A 47 5.80 -11.66 -10.77
C ARG A 47 6.53 -11.59 -9.46
N VAL A 48 7.00 -10.40 -9.11
CA VAL A 48 7.59 -10.11 -7.80
C VAL A 48 6.78 -8.98 -7.17
N LEU A 49 6.47 -9.14 -5.89
CA LEU A 49 5.80 -8.13 -5.08
C LEU A 49 6.83 -7.49 -4.16
N GLU A 50 6.87 -6.16 -4.14
CA GLU A 50 7.72 -5.41 -3.22
C GLU A 50 7.17 -5.48 -1.78
N ASN A 51 8.05 -5.36 -0.79
CA ASN A 51 7.61 -5.05 0.57
C ASN A 51 6.85 -3.71 0.61
N PRO A 52 5.91 -3.50 1.55
CA PRO A 52 5.16 -2.26 1.64
C PRO A 52 6.07 -1.03 1.80
N THR A 53 5.77 0.03 1.05
CA THR A 53 6.42 1.34 1.17
C THR A 53 5.37 2.43 1.39
N CYS A 54 5.77 3.57 1.96
CA CYS A 54 4.90 4.74 2.04
C CYS A 54 4.53 5.24 0.64
N ARG A 55 3.26 5.63 0.46
CA ARG A 55 2.86 6.42 -0.71
C ARG A 55 3.56 7.78 -0.72
N TRP A 56 3.65 8.38 -1.91
CA TRP A 56 4.30 9.68 -2.11
C TRP A 56 3.66 10.79 -1.26
N SER A 57 2.34 10.76 -1.05
CA SER A 57 1.63 11.75 -0.23
C SER A 57 2.09 11.71 1.22
N VAL A 58 2.26 10.51 1.79
CA VAL A 58 2.78 10.33 3.15
C VAL A 58 4.20 10.86 3.26
N ARG A 59 5.07 10.52 2.29
CA ARG A 59 6.44 11.04 2.25
C ARG A 59 6.46 12.56 2.21
N GLN A 60 5.63 13.16 1.36
CA GLN A 60 5.54 14.62 1.23
C GLN A 60 5.09 15.28 2.54
N CYS A 61 4.09 14.72 3.23
CA CYS A 61 3.66 15.21 4.54
C CYS A 61 4.80 15.19 5.55
N LEU A 62 5.51 14.06 5.68
CA LEU A 62 6.64 13.92 6.59
C LEU A 62 7.78 14.90 6.26
N GLU A 63 8.17 14.99 4.98
CA GLU A 63 9.27 15.83 4.52
C GLU A 63 9.03 17.33 4.74
N ASN A 64 7.77 17.78 4.63
CA ASN A 64 7.42 19.19 4.75
C ASN A 64 7.02 19.61 6.17
N GLY A 65 6.88 18.66 7.10
CA GLY A 65 6.47 18.90 8.47
C GLY A 65 5.02 19.37 8.57
N TYR A 66 4.14 18.47 8.98
CA TYR A 66 2.72 18.76 9.22
C TYR A 66 2.42 18.71 10.73
N ASP A 67 1.45 19.50 11.19
CA ASP A 67 1.00 19.54 12.57
C ASP A 67 -0.53 19.35 12.67
N CYS A 68 -0.94 18.14 13.04
CA CYS A 68 -2.35 17.85 13.26
C CYS A 68 -2.91 18.38 14.58
N GLN A 69 -2.06 18.81 15.51
CA GLN A 69 -2.50 19.45 16.75
C GLN A 69 -2.85 20.93 16.52
N ASN A 70 -2.24 21.57 15.52
CA ASN A 70 -2.48 22.97 15.17
C ASN A 70 -2.46 23.21 13.65
N PRO A 71 -3.52 22.81 12.92
CA PRO A 71 -3.55 22.83 11.46
C PRO A 71 -3.76 24.24 10.89
N THR A 72 -2.69 25.03 10.89
CA THR A 72 -2.69 26.43 10.45
C THR A 72 -2.44 26.59 8.95
N THR A 73 -1.82 25.61 8.32
CA THR A 73 -1.48 25.62 6.89
C THR A 73 -2.42 24.73 6.07
N ASN A 74 -2.44 24.92 4.75
CA ASN A 74 -3.14 23.99 3.84
C ASN A 74 -2.51 22.59 3.88
N LEU A 75 -1.19 22.52 4.03
CA LEU A 75 -0.47 21.25 4.18
C LEU A 75 -1.00 20.47 5.39
N ASP A 76 -1.15 21.12 6.54
CA ASP A 76 -1.67 20.44 7.74
C ASP A 76 -3.08 19.91 7.50
N ARG A 77 -3.94 20.69 6.83
CA ARG A 77 -5.32 20.29 6.52
C ARG A 77 -5.36 19.08 5.59
N ASP A 78 -4.52 19.08 4.55
CA ASP A 78 -4.45 18.00 3.56
C ASP A 78 -3.80 16.75 4.16
N CYS A 79 -2.76 16.90 4.98
CA CYS A 79 -2.03 15.79 5.60
C CYS A 79 -2.72 15.19 6.82
N CYS A 80 -3.56 15.96 7.52
CA CYS A 80 -4.34 15.51 8.69
C CYS A 80 -5.78 15.15 8.34
N ASP A 81 -6.09 15.19 7.06
CA ASP A 81 -7.37 14.85 6.48
C ASP A 81 -7.82 13.40 6.82
N PRO A 82 -9.04 13.18 7.31
CA PRO A 82 -9.59 11.86 7.58
C PRO A 82 -9.51 10.84 6.44
N VAL A 83 -9.60 11.31 5.19
CA VAL A 83 -9.66 10.46 4.00
C VAL A 83 -8.26 10.10 3.51
N VAL A 84 -7.31 11.03 3.55
CA VAL A 84 -5.99 10.85 2.91
C VAL A 84 -4.81 10.89 3.88
N GLY A 85 -5.06 11.27 5.13
CA GLY A 85 -4.05 11.78 6.04
C GLY A 85 -3.56 10.81 7.12
N LEU A 86 -2.69 11.35 7.97
CA LEU A 86 -1.91 10.64 8.99
C LEU A 86 -2.51 10.77 10.41
N ASN A 87 -3.69 11.39 10.56
CA ASN A 87 -4.40 11.55 11.83
C ASN A 87 -5.59 10.59 11.99
N ARG A 88 -5.35 9.29 11.90
CA ARG A 88 -6.43 8.28 11.96
C ARG A 88 -7.19 8.28 13.29
N THR A 89 -6.55 8.71 14.37
CA THR A 89 -7.18 8.84 15.68
C THR A 89 -8.33 9.84 15.68
N ALA A 90 -8.33 10.83 14.78
CA ALA A 90 -9.42 11.80 14.67
C ALA A 90 -10.78 11.16 14.34
N CYS A 91 -10.79 9.97 13.73
CA CYS A 91 -12.01 9.28 13.32
C CYS A 91 -12.45 8.15 14.25
N THR A 92 -11.74 7.91 15.36
CA THR A 92 -12.01 6.73 16.21
C THR A 92 -13.38 6.78 16.88
N ASP A 93 -13.86 7.98 17.22
CA ASP A 93 -15.14 8.19 17.91
C ASP A 93 -16.27 8.69 16.98
N VAL A 94 -16.05 8.71 15.66
CA VAL A 94 -17.05 9.19 14.69
C VAL A 94 -17.97 8.05 14.27
N ALA A 95 -19.26 8.21 14.57
CA ALA A 95 -20.30 7.24 14.26
C ALA A 95 -20.95 7.57 12.90
N CYS A 96 -20.86 6.65 11.95
CA CYS A 96 -21.23 6.87 10.54
C CYS A 96 -22.65 6.42 10.18
N GLU A 97 -23.52 6.16 11.17
CA GLU A 97 -24.89 5.71 10.93
C GLU A 97 -25.80 6.83 10.43
N ASN A 98 -25.50 8.08 10.78
CA ASN A 98 -26.23 9.26 10.31
C ASN A 98 -25.29 10.46 10.10
N THR A 99 -24.91 10.67 8.84
CA THR A 99 -23.97 11.73 8.45
C THR A 99 -24.56 13.14 8.52
N ASP A 100 -25.87 13.30 8.60
CA ASP A 100 -26.53 14.62 8.62
C ASP A 100 -26.34 15.36 9.96
N LEU A 101 -25.90 14.64 10.99
CA LEU A 101 -25.58 15.19 12.31
C LEU A 101 -24.09 15.51 12.48
N LEU A 102 -23.26 15.14 11.51
CA LEU A 102 -21.81 15.30 11.55
C LEU A 102 -21.41 16.68 11.01
N THR A 103 -20.34 17.24 11.55
CA THR A 103 -19.66 18.38 10.91
C THR A 103 -19.07 17.96 9.57
N GLU A 104 -18.74 18.91 8.70
CA GLU A 104 -18.09 18.63 7.42
C GLU A 104 -16.79 17.82 7.58
N HIS A 105 -16.04 18.06 8.66
CA HIS A 105 -14.80 17.31 8.93
C HIS A 105 -15.10 15.87 9.38
N GLU A 106 -16.04 15.66 10.31
CA GLU A 106 -16.41 14.34 10.80
C GLU A 106 -17.08 13.49 9.70
N ALA A 107 -17.92 14.09 8.85
CA ALA A 107 -18.56 13.38 7.74
C ALA A 107 -17.53 12.74 6.80
N ARG A 108 -16.31 13.29 6.72
CA ARG A 108 -15.23 12.75 5.90
C ARG A 108 -14.56 11.52 6.49
N CYS A 109 -14.67 11.28 7.81
CA CYS A 109 -14.29 10.01 8.41
C CYS A 109 -15.12 8.83 7.89
N CYS A 110 -16.32 9.10 7.34
CA CYS A 110 -17.20 8.07 6.79
C CYS A 110 -16.92 7.75 5.31
N LEU A 111 -15.96 8.46 4.69
CA LEU A 111 -15.52 8.16 3.33
C LEU A 111 -14.41 7.08 3.36
N PRO A 112 -14.31 6.24 2.31
CA PRO A 112 -13.24 5.24 2.22
C PRO A 112 -11.87 5.91 2.30
N PRO A 113 -11.00 5.54 3.27
CA PRO A 113 -9.68 6.14 3.39
C PRO A 113 -8.78 5.65 2.26
N VAL A 114 -7.92 6.56 1.79
CA VAL A 114 -6.80 6.22 0.91
C VAL A 114 -5.78 5.42 1.72
N GLU A 115 -5.24 4.38 1.10
CA GLU A 115 -4.17 3.59 1.68
C GLU A 115 -2.92 4.46 1.86
N LEU A 116 -2.29 4.38 3.03
CA LEU A 116 -1.06 5.13 3.34
C LEU A 116 0.20 4.42 2.81
N THR A 117 0.06 3.15 2.47
CA THR A 117 1.11 2.31 1.93
C THR A 117 0.77 1.83 0.52
N ILE A 118 1.80 1.36 -0.18
CA ILE A 118 1.69 0.73 -1.49
C ILE A 118 2.69 -0.42 -1.59
N GLN A 119 2.36 -1.42 -2.39
CA GLN A 119 3.28 -2.47 -2.82
C GLN A 119 3.31 -2.47 -4.35
N GLU A 120 4.50 -2.29 -4.91
CA GLU A 120 4.66 -2.35 -6.36
C GLU A 120 4.87 -3.77 -6.86
N ARG A 121 4.55 -3.98 -8.13
CA ARG A 121 4.68 -5.27 -8.81
C ARG A 121 5.60 -5.15 -10.00
N ALA A 122 6.62 -6.00 -10.04
CA ALA A 122 7.45 -6.18 -11.22
C ALA A 122 7.07 -7.48 -11.92
N TRP A 123 7.12 -7.47 -13.25
CA TRP A 123 6.82 -8.62 -14.08
C TRP A 123 7.98 -8.87 -15.04
N THR A 124 8.30 -10.13 -15.31
CA THR A 124 9.23 -10.48 -16.39
C THR A 124 8.53 -10.38 -17.74
N SER A 125 9.31 -10.27 -18.81
CA SER A 125 8.79 -10.56 -20.15
C SER A 125 8.20 -11.97 -20.21
N ALA A 126 7.18 -12.15 -21.05
CA ALA A 126 6.56 -13.44 -21.26
C ALA A 126 7.52 -14.42 -21.97
N ILE A 127 7.52 -15.66 -21.53
CA ILE A 127 8.19 -16.80 -22.17
C ILE A 127 7.10 -17.61 -22.87
N TRP A 128 7.21 -17.74 -24.18
CA TRP A 128 6.24 -18.46 -25.00
C TRP A 128 6.78 -19.85 -25.34
N TYR A 129 5.92 -20.86 -25.20
CA TYR A 129 6.15 -22.19 -25.72
C TYR A 129 5.15 -22.48 -26.84
N THR A 130 5.68 -22.89 -28.00
CA THR A 130 4.90 -23.36 -29.15
C THR A 130 5.36 -24.78 -29.47
N PRO A 131 4.43 -25.75 -29.60
CA PRO A 131 4.73 -27.14 -29.98
C PRO A 131 5.50 -27.28 -31.30
#